data_AF-A0A094HNV4-F1
#
_entry.id   AF-A0A094HNV4-F1
#
_cell.length_a   1.000
_cell.length_b   1.000
_cell.length_c   1.000
_cell.angle_alpha   90.00
_cell.angle_beta   90.00
_cell.angle_gamma   90.00
#
_symmetry.space_group_name_H-M   'P 1'
#
loop_
_entity.id
_entity.type
_entity.pdbx_description
1 polymer ?
#
loop_
_entity_poly.entity_id
_entity_poly.type
_entity_poly.pdbx_seq_one_letter_code
_entity_poly.pdbx_strand_id
1 'polypeptide(L)'
;SLQIPYLFNIALAVSTYLPAFPAAPGATFGLLRKMDHALASLLVGKDVASGEALPGLEEEGSGMSRTDMVRCKSIVEQTRVVVVEVMGREGEVEDEGSIATETEDEGTDGGDTQMGWDEEESDLHNMDVAKVYENTIVRLDEALNRGTAYDVGASSG
;
A
#
# COMPACT_ATOMS: atom_id res chain seq x y z
N SER A 1 -12.66 20.07 4.76
CA SER A 1 -11.28 20.24 5.28
C SER A 1 -10.26 20.15 4.14
N LEU A 2 -9.25 21.04 4.10
CA LEU A 2 -8.19 21.06 3.05
C LEU A 2 -7.19 19.90 3.17
N GLN A 3 -7.19 19.20 4.30
CA GLN A 3 -6.23 18.15 4.62
C GLN A 3 -6.47 16.86 3.81
N ILE A 4 -7.72 16.56 3.45
CA ILE A 4 -8.09 15.34 2.69
C ILE A 4 -7.61 15.40 1.24
N PRO A 5 -7.85 16.50 0.49
CA PRO A 5 -7.28 16.64 -0.85
C PRO A 5 -5.76 16.53 -0.88
N TYR A 6 -5.06 17.04 0.15
CA TYR A 6 -3.61 16.95 0.24
C TYR A 6 -3.13 15.51 0.44
N LEU A 7 -3.74 14.76 1.37
CA LEU A 7 -3.42 13.36 1.59
C LEU A 7 -3.68 12.51 0.34
N PHE A 8 -4.77 12.78 -0.39
CA PHE A 8 -5.06 12.10 -1.66
C PHE A 8 -4.02 12.40 -2.74
N ASN A 9 -3.51 13.63 -2.80
CA ASN A 9 -2.44 13.96 -3.74
C ASN A 9 -1.14 13.22 -3.40
N ILE A 10 -0.81 13.04 -2.12
CA ILE A 10 0.33 12.22 -1.70
C ILE A 10 0.12 10.76 -2.11
N ALA A 11 -1.06 10.19 -1.83
CA ALA A 11 -1.37 8.81 -2.21
C ALA A 11 -1.28 8.58 -3.72
N LEU A 12 -1.85 9.51 -4.50
CA LEU A 12 -1.75 9.47 -5.95
C LEU A 12 -0.29 9.64 -6.42
N ALA A 13 0.50 10.50 -5.80
CA ALA A 13 1.90 10.66 -6.15
C ALA A 13 2.69 9.36 -5.90
N VAL A 14 2.44 8.68 -4.78
CA VAL A 14 3.06 7.38 -4.48
C VAL A 14 2.74 6.38 -5.59
N SER A 15 1.47 6.19 -5.97
CA SER A 15 1.12 5.26 -7.05
C SER A 15 1.66 5.67 -8.42
N THR A 16 1.78 6.98 -8.67
CA THR A 16 2.26 7.51 -9.96
C THR A 16 3.76 7.29 -10.13
N TYR A 17 4.53 7.50 -9.07
CA TYR A 17 5.99 7.48 -9.14
C TYR A 17 6.60 6.15 -8.74
N LEU A 18 5.87 5.26 -8.06
CA LEU A 18 6.40 3.95 -7.65
C LEU A 18 7.04 3.16 -8.82
N PRO A 19 6.46 3.12 -10.04
CA PRO A 19 7.06 2.41 -11.17
C PRO A 19 8.36 3.02 -11.71
N ALA A 20 8.68 4.26 -11.33
CA ALA A 20 9.85 4.98 -11.84
C ALA A 20 11.13 4.69 -11.04
N PHE A 21 11.04 3.91 -9.95
CA PHE A 21 12.16 3.53 -9.11
C PHE A 21 12.40 2.03 -9.16
N PRO A 22 13.64 1.57 -8.90
CA PRO A 22 13.90 0.16 -8.62
C PRO A 22 12.99 -0.34 -7.50
N ALA A 23 12.63 -1.62 -7.55
CA ALA A 23 11.85 -2.23 -6.49
C ALA A 23 12.62 -2.13 -5.16
N ALA A 24 11.89 -1.69 -4.13
CA ALA A 24 12.40 -1.56 -2.77
C ALA A 24 11.28 -1.98 -1.81
N PRO A 25 11.01 -3.29 -1.69
CA PRO A 25 9.82 -3.81 -1.02
C PRO A 25 9.67 -3.32 0.42
N GLY A 26 10.71 -3.45 1.24
CA GLY A 26 10.68 -3.03 2.65
C GLY A 26 10.35 -1.55 2.85
N ALA A 27 10.96 -0.65 2.06
CA ALA A 27 10.69 0.78 2.12
C ALA A 27 9.28 1.12 1.61
N THR A 28 8.89 0.51 0.49
CA THR A 28 7.57 0.69 -0.14
C THR A 28 6.45 0.26 0.79
N PHE A 29 6.51 -0.96 1.34
CA PHE A 29 5.50 -1.46 2.28
C PHE A 29 5.52 -0.69 3.61
N GLY A 30 6.68 -0.23 4.07
CA GLY A 30 6.78 0.67 5.22
C GLY A 30 6.00 1.96 5.02
N LEU A 31 6.09 2.57 3.83
CA LEU A 31 5.32 3.76 3.47
C LEU A 31 3.83 3.44 3.34
N LEU A 32 3.46 2.42 2.57
CA LEU A 32 2.07 2.04 2.31
C LEU A 32 1.32 1.69 3.59
N ARG A 33 1.97 1.04 4.58
CA ARG A 33 1.37 0.78 5.90
C ARG A 33 0.99 2.06 6.65
N LYS A 34 1.84 3.10 6.60
CA LYS A 34 1.54 4.39 7.22
C LYS A 34 0.38 5.09 6.51
N MET A 35 0.33 4.98 5.19
CA MET A 35 -0.75 5.55 4.39
C MET A 35 -2.07 4.84 4.64
N ASP A 36 -2.06 3.51 4.72
CA ASP A 36 -3.22 2.69 5.06
C ASP A 36 -3.75 3.08 6.43
N HIS A 37 -2.88 3.17 7.44
CA HIS A 37 -3.26 3.64 8.77
C HIS A 37 -3.88 5.05 8.75
N ALA A 38 -3.25 6.00 8.04
CA ALA A 38 -3.75 7.37 7.98
C ALA A 38 -5.13 7.48 7.31
N LEU A 39 -5.32 6.80 6.18
CA LEU A 39 -6.60 6.81 5.45
C LEU A 39 -7.70 6.08 6.24
N ALA A 40 -7.38 4.92 6.82
CA ALA A 40 -8.29 4.17 7.68
C ALA A 40 -8.73 4.97 8.90
N SER A 41 -7.81 5.68 9.55
CA SER A 41 -8.12 6.55 10.69
C SER A 41 -8.99 7.74 10.29
N LEU A 42 -8.67 8.36 9.16
CA LEU A 42 -9.44 9.50 8.64
C LEU A 42 -10.88 9.10 8.26
N LEU A 43 -11.08 7.90 7.71
CA LEU A 43 -12.41 7.35 7.41
C LEU A 43 -13.30 7.20 8.64
N VAL A 44 -12.73 6.87 9.79
CA VAL A 44 -13.47 6.61 11.04
C VAL A 44 -13.44 7.81 11.98
N GLY A 45 -12.71 8.87 11.64
CA GLY A 45 -12.52 10.05 12.51
C GLY A 45 -11.74 9.75 13.80
N LYS A 46 -11.10 8.58 13.89
CA LYS A 46 -10.37 8.07 15.05
C LYS A 46 -9.12 7.35 14.62
N ASP A 47 -8.07 7.43 15.42
CA ASP A 47 -6.89 6.60 15.24
C ASP A 47 -7.29 5.11 15.33
N VAL A 48 -7.01 4.32 14.29
CA VAL A 48 -7.45 2.91 14.26
C VAL A 48 -6.66 2.01 15.19
N ALA A 49 -5.49 2.44 15.67
CA ALA A 49 -4.67 1.68 16.60
C ALA A 49 -5.02 1.99 18.07
N SER A 50 -5.21 3.25 18.42
CA SER A 50 -5.51 3.70 19.79
C SER A 50 -7.01 3.87 20.08
N GLY A 51 -7.83 4.12 19.05
CA GLY A 51 -9.25 4.44 19.18
C GLY A 51 -9.53 5.89 19.60
N GLU A 52 -8.49 6.72 19.77
CA GLU A 52 -8.63 8.13 20.13
C GLU A 52 -9.22 8.95 18.97
N ALA A 53 -10.04 9.94 19.29
CA ALA A 53 -10.56 10.86 18.28
C ALA A 53 -9.41 11.61 17.58
N LEU A 54 -9.47 11.71 16.26
CA LEU A 54 -8.50 12.50 15.53
C LEU A 54 -8.73 13.98 15.83
N PRO A 55 -7.65 14.77 16.04
CA PRO A 55 -7.77 16.20 16.30
C PRO A 55 -8.59 16.90 15.21
N GLY A 56 -9.61 17.65 15.62
CA GLY A 56 -10.47 18.39 14.69
C GLY A 56 -11.54 17.55 13.98
N LEU A 57 -11.71 16.27 14.36
CA LEU A 57 -12.79 15.39 13.87
C LEU A 57 -13.67 14.85 15.02
N GLU A 58 -13.54 15.44 16.21
CA GLU A 58 -14.17 14.99 17.44
C GLU A 58 -15.71 14.95 17.36
N GLU A 59 -16.32 15.85 16.58
CA GLU A 59 -17.79 15.96 16.45
C GLU A 59 -18.36 15.39 15.14
N GLU A 60 -17.54 15.22 14.09
CA GLU A 60 -18.02 14.91 12.72
C GLU A 60 -18.13 13.40 12.45
N GLY A 61 -17.55 12.54 13.30
CA GLY A 61 -17.68 11.07 13.26
C GLY A 61 -16.97 10.37 12.09
N SER A 62 -16.94 10.96 10.89
CA SER A 62 -16.14 10.54 9.74
C SER A 62 -15.44 11.76 9.16
N GLY A 63 -14.14 11.66 8.89
CA GLY A 63 -13.43 12.73 8.21
C GLY A 63 -13.78 12.85 6.74
N MET A 64 -14.24 11.78 6.08
CA MET A 64 -14.47 11.76 4.64
C MET A 64 -15.94 11.89 4.27
N SER A 65 -16.23 12.73 3.26
CA SER A 65 -17.53 12.74 2.59
C SER A 65 -17.69 11.51 1.69
N ARG A 66 -18.92 11.24 1.21
CA ARG A 66 -19.16 10.14 0.26
C ARG A 66 -18.31 10.26 -1.01
N THR A 67 -18.12 11.48 -1.52
CA THR A 67 -17.28 11.74 -2.69
C THR A 67 -15.81 11.46 -2.38
N ASP A 68 -15.33 11.84 -1.20
CA ASP A 68 -13.96 11.55 -0.77
C ASP A 68 -13.73 10.05 -0.65
N MET A 69 -14.70 9.30 -0.12
CA MET A 69 -14.61 7.83 -0.01
C MET A 69 -14.51 7.14 -1.37
N VAL A 70 -15.33 7.54 -2.34
CA VAL A 70 -15.25 6.98 -3.71
C VAL A 70 -13.91 7.30 -4.35
N ARG A 71 -13.40 8.53 -4.17
CA ARG A 71 -12.08 8.92 -4.66
C ARG A 71 -10.96 8.14 -3.97
N CYS A 72 -11.04 7.95 -2.66
CA CYS A 72 -10.09 7.16 -1.89
C CYS A 72 -10.06 5.71 -2.39
N LYS A 73 -11.23 5.09 -2.59
CA LYS A 73 -11.36 3.74 -3.15
C LYS A 73 -10.63 3.58 -4.48
N SER A 74 -10.86 4.51 -5.41
CA SER A 74 -10.17 4.49 -6.71
C SER A 74 -8.65 4.57 -6.58
N ILE A 75 -8.13 5.43 -5.69
CA ILE A 75 -6.68 5.60 -5.49
C ILE A 75 -6.05 4.34 -4.88
N VAL A 76 -6.66 3.75 -3.86
CA VAL A 76 -6.09 2.56 -3.19
C VAL A 76 -6.13 1.33 -4.09
N GLU A 77 -7.21 1.14 -4.86
CA GLU A 77 -7.30 0.07 -5.86
C GLU A 77 -6.25 0.21 -6.95
N GLN A 78 -6.08 1.43 -7.49
CA GLN A 78 -5.03 1.71 -8.48
C GLN A 78 -3.63 1.44 -7.91
N THR A 79 -3.39 1.83 -6.65
CA THR A 79 -2.08 1.62 -6.02
C THR A 79 -1.77 0.14 -5.86
N ARG A 80 -2.76 -0.70 -5.52
CA ARG A 80 -2.58 -2.15 -5.41
C ARG A 80 -2.16 -2.79 -6.73
N VAL A 81 -2.77 -2.38 -7.84
CA VAL A 81 -2.38 -2.84 -9.19
C VAL A 81 -0.92 -2.48 -9.46
N VAL A 82 -0.55 -1.22 -9.21
CA VAL A 82 0.84 -0.75 -9.40
C VAL A 82 1.83 -1.52 -8.53
N VAL A 83 1.50 -1.80 -7.27
CA VAL A 83 2.39 -2.55 -6.37
C VAL A 83 2.58 -3.98 -6.86
N VAL A 84 1.51 -4.66 -7.29
CA VAL A 84 1.61 -6.01 -7.88
C VAL A 84 2.50 -5.99 -9.13
N GLU A 85 2.35 -5.00 -10.00
CA GLU A 85 3.19 -4.87 -11.20
C GLU A 85 4.67 -4.60 -10.86
N VAL A 86 4.96 -3.74 -9.90
CA VAL A 86 6.34 -3.38 -9.53
C VAL A 86 7.04 -4.53 -8.81
N MET A 87 6.36 -5.18 -7.87
CA MET A 87 6.94 -6.28 -7.08
C MET A 87 6.96 -7.59 -7.87
N GLY A 88 6.03 -7.79 -8.81
CA GLY A 88 6.05 -8.95 -9.71
C GLY A 88 7.20 -8.95 -10.71
N ARG A 89 7.81 -7.79 -11.00
CA ARG A 89 8.99 -7.67 -11.88
C ARG A 89 10.29 -8.15 -11.23
N GLU A 90 10.35 -8.27 -9.90
CA GLU A 90 11.56 -8.76 -9.21
C GLU A 90 11.91 -10.20 -9.61
N GLY A 91 10.94 -11.01 -10.05
CA GLY A 91 11.19 -12.37 -10.55
C GLY A 91 11.73 -12.46 -12.00
N GLU A 92 11.83 -11.34 -12.73
CA GLU A 92 12.27 -11.34 -14.14
C GLU A 92 13.66 -10.72 -14.36
N VAL A 93 14.28 -10.11 -13.34
CA VAL A 93 15.50 -9.29 -13.49
C VAL A 93 16.82 -9.99 -13.08
N GLU A 94 16.82 -11.31 -12.87
CA GLU A 94 18.05 -12.05 -12.53
C GLU A 94 18.82 -12.65 -13.72
N ASP A 95 18.42 -12.44 -14.98
CA ASP A 95 19.12 -13.03 -16.15
C ASP A 95 19.60 -12.01 -17.20
N GLU A 96 20.17 -10.89 -16.78
CA GLU A 96 21.01 -10.09 -17.70
C GLU A 96 22.25 -9.52 -16.98
N GLY A 97 23.34 -10.29 -16.96
CA GLY A 97 24.65 -9.68 -16.72
C GLY A 97 25.80 -10.51 -16.16
N SER A 98 25.82 -11.84 -16.25
CA SER A 98 27.08 -12.59 -16.09
C SER A 98 27.93 -12.46 -17.37
N ILE A 99 28.53 -11.28 -17.58
CA ILE A 99 29.62 -11.14 -18.54
C ILE A 99 30.79 -11.95 -17.99
N ALA A 100 30.93 -13.17 -18.49
CA ALA A 100 32.10 -14.01 -18.34
C ALA A 100 33.34 -13.23 -18.76
N THR A 101 34.07 -12.71 -17.78
CA THR A 101 35.46 -12.30 -17.95
C THR A 101 36.30 -13.49 -17.52
N GLU A 102 36.73 -14.29 -18.49
CA GLU A 102 37.79 -15.27 -18.29
C GLU A 102 39.08 -14.53 -17.93
N THR A 103 39.45 -14.58 -16.66
CA THR A 103 40.83 -14.36 -16.23
C THR A 103 41.22 -15.51 -15.32
N GLU A 104 42.08 -16.38 -15.85
CA GLU A 104 42.81 -17.39 -15.09
C GLU A 104 43.76 -16.69 -14.11
N ASP A 105 43.60 -16.90 -12.81
CA ASP A 105 44.70 -16.83 -11.84
C ASP A 105 44.38 -17.63 -10.57
N GLU A 106 45.33 -18.45 -10.15
CA GLU A 106 45.21 -19.37 -9.02
C GLU A 106 45.49 -18.69 -7.68
N GLY A 107 44.71 -19.01 -6.63
CA GLY A 107 45.08 -18.65 -5.26
C GLY A 107 43.98 -18.79 -4.20
N THR A 108 43.92 -19.98 -3.60
CA THR A 108 43.61 -20.27 -2.17
C THR A 108 42.61 -19.44 -1.34
N ASP A 109 41.63 -20.17 -0.80
CA ASP A 109 41.05 -20.11 0.55
C ASP A 109 40.13 -18.93 0.94
N GLY A 110 38.87 -19.24 1.24
CA GLY A 110 37.93 -18.27 1.80
C GLY A 110 36.45 -18.63 1.64
N GLY A 111 36.01 -19.67 2.36
CA GLY A 111 34.64 -19.83 2.89
C GLY A 111 33.45 -19.54 1.98
N ASP A 112 32.78 -20.61 1.57
CA ASP A 112 31.36 -20.61 1.20
C ASP A 112 30.53 -19.72 2.15
N THR A 113 30.06 -18.60 1.65
CA THR A 113 28.81 -17.99 2.11
C THR A 113 28.01 -17.66 0.88
N GLN A 114 27.48 -18.71 0.26
CA GLN A 114 26.27 -18.62 -0.55
C GLN A 114 25.21 -17.97 0.34
N MET A 115 25.08 -16.65 0.19
CA MET A 115 24.03 -15.88 0.81
C MET A 115 22.71 -16.39 0.23
N GLY A 116 22.04 -17.29 0.94
CA GLY A 116 20.70 -17.76 0.61
C GLY A 116 19.69 -16.64 0.84
N TRP A 117 19.55 -15.75 -0.14
CA TRP A 117 18.43 -14.83 -0.29
C TRP A 117 17.52 -15.42 -1.36
N ASP A 118 16.61 -16.37 -1.08
CA ASP A 118 15.84 -16.89 -2.23
C ASP A 118 14.42 -17.42 -2.02
N GLU A 119 13.94 -17.72 -0.82
CA GLU A 119 12.52 -18.13 -0.68
C GLU A 119 11.81 -17.45 0.49
N GLU A 120 12.43 -17.37 1.66
CA GLU A 120 11.77 -16.83 2.86
C GLU A 120 11.47 -15.32 2.76
N GLU A 121 12.35 -14.52 2.16
CA GLU A 121 12.14 -13.07 2.01
C GLU A 121 11.15 -12.74 0.88
N SER A 122 11.17 -13.53 -0.19
CA SER A 122 10.17 -13.47 -1.27
C SER A 122 8.77 -13.78 -0.75
N ASP A 123 8.60 -14.81 0.09
CA ASP A 123 7.32 -15.15 0.73
C ASP A 123 6.84 -14.08 1.73
N LEU A 124 7.76 -13.47 2.51
CA LEU A 124 7.44 -12.35 3.40
C LEU A 124 6.92 -11.14 2.60
N HIS A 125 7.55 -10.82 1.47
CA HIS A 125 7.13 -9.73 0.60
C HIS A 125 5.84 -10.04 -0.16
N ASN A 126 5.65 -11.28 -0.62
CA ASN A 126 4.42 -11.70 -1.28
C ASN A 126 3.20 -11.59 -0.34
N MET A 127 3.36 -11.95 0.94
CA MET A 127 2.33 -11.71 1.95
C MET A 127 2.06 -10.21 2.15
N ASP A 128 3.07 -9.35 2.06
CA ASP A 128 2.92 -7.90 2.20
C ASP A 128 2.21 -7.25 0.99
N VAL A 129 2.40 -7.77 -0.23
CA VAL A 129 1.64 -7.32 -1.44
C VAL A 129 0.13 -7.47 -1.22
N ALA A 130 -0.31 -8.59 -0.63
CA ALA A 130 -1.73 -8.85 -0.38
C ALA A 130 -2.36 -7.86 0.63
N LYS A 131 -1.57 -7.32 1.56
CA LYS A 131 -2.01 -6.46 2.66
C LYS A 131 -2.05 -4.97 2.31
N VAL A 132 -1.62 -4.59 1.11
CA VAL A 132 -1.61 -3.18 0.68
C VAL A 132 -3.01 -2.58 0.78
N TYR A 133 -3.15 -1.55 1.62
CA TYR A 133 -4.41 -0.84 1.91
C TYR A 133 -5.55 -1.69 2.49
N GLU A 134 -5.25 -2.82 3.11
CA GLU A 134 -6.27 -3.73 3.68
C GLU A 134 -7.22 -3.01 4.65
N ASN A 135 -6.71 -2.25 5.63
CA ASN A 135 -7.55 -1.57 6.62
C ASN A 135 -8.46 -0.53 5.99
N THR A 136 -7.93 0.22 5.02
CA THR A 136 -8.63 1.28 4.31
C THR A 136 -9.76 0.69 3.47
N ILE A 137 -9.49 -0.38 2.72
CA ILE A 137 -10.49 -1.03 1.85
C ILE A 137 -11.65 -1.58 2.67
N VAL A 138 -11.37 -2.32 3.74
CA VAL A 138 -12.41 -2.87 4.62
C VAL A 138 -13.33 -1.77 5.15
N ARG A 139 -12.74 -0.67 5.64
CA ARG A 139 -13.52 0.46 6.18
C ARG A 139 -14.28 1.23 5.11
N LEU A 140 -13.72 1.38 3.91
CA LEU A 140 -14.40 1.99 2.78
C LEU A 140 -15.63 1.19 2.38
N ASP A 141 -15.50 -0.13 2.26
CA ASP A 141 -16.61 -1.00 1.88
C ASP A 141 -17.71 -0.96 2.95
N GLU A 142 -17.35 -1.01 4.23
CA GLU A 142 -18.31 -0.80 5.31
C GLU A 142 -19.01 0.56 5.24
N ALA A 143 -18.26 1.65 5.04
CA ALA A 143 -18.80 3.01 5.05
C ALA A 143 -19.68 3.30 3.82
N LEU A 144 -19.28 2.85 2.65
CA LEU A 144 -20.04 3.00 1.41
C LEU A 144 -21.30 2.12 1.41
N ASN A 145 -21.22 0.90 1.95
CA ASN A 145 -22.39 0.01 2.06
C ASN A 145 -23.41 0.53 3.08
N ARG A 146 -22.95 1.10 4.21
CA ARG A 146 -23.84 1.79 5.16
C ARG A 146 -24.67 2.86 4.46
N GLY A 147 -24.05 3.69 3.61
CA GLY A 147 -24.76 4.73 2.85
C GLY A 147 -25.83 4.20 1.88
N THR A 148 -25.65 3.01 1.31
CA THR A 148 -26.64 2.39 0.40
C THR A 148 -27.83 1.76 1.12
N ALA A 149 -27.63 1.25 2.35
CA ALA A 149 -28.69 0.59 3.10
C ALA A 149 -29.78 1.56 3.57
N TYR A 150 -29.44 2.83 3.84
CA TYR A 150 -30.43 3.85 4.23
C TYR A 150 -31.23 4.40 3.04
N ASP A 151 -30.69 4.36 1.82
CA ASP A 151 -31.34 4.89 0.61
C ASP A 151 -32.49 3.99 0.14
N VAL A 152 -32.38 2.68 0.32
CA VAL A 152 -33.43 1.70 -0.04
C VAL A 152 -34.64 1.77 0.90
N GLY A 153 -34.45 2.22 2.15
CA GLY A 153 -35.52 2.38 3.13
C GLY A 153 -36.40 3.62 2.94
N ALA A 154 -35.92 4.62 2.18
CA ALA A 154 -36.60 5.90 2.01
C ALA A 154 -37.52 5.98 0.77
N SER A 155 -37.52 4.97 -0.11
CA SER A 155 -38.34 4.96 -1.33
C SER A 155 -39.67 4.19 -1.20
N SER A 156 -40.08 3.84 0.03
CA SER A 156 -41.36 3.18 0.31
C SER A 156 -42.12 3.99 1.36
N GLY A 157 -42.73 5.11 0.93
CA GLY A 157 -43.58 5.98 1.75
C GLY A 157 -44.45 6.85 0.88
#